data_AF-A0A6L8E8N6-F1
#
_entry.id   AF-A0A6L8E8N6-F1
#
_cell.length_a   1.000
_cell.length_b   1.000
_cell.length_c   1.000
_cell.angle_alpha   90.00
_cell.angle_beta   90.00
_cell.angle_gamma   90.00
#
_symmetry.space_group_name_H-M   'P 1'
#
loop_
_entity.id
_entity.type
_entity.pdbx_description
1 polymer ?
#
loop_
_entity_poly.entity_id
_entity_poly.type
_entity_poly.pdbx_seq_one_letter_code
_entity_poly.pdbx_strand_id
1 'polypeptide(L)'
;MRRFIRVLGLSALLATVIWTLESGSGVAYAAEEGGGGIAALGFNLPGLIAQLINFGLLLLILRLFLYPPLMRVLDERKRRIQEGLDRAEQAAEQAQASEGEARRLIEEARGEARDIVARSQETAQRLREELEQRARAEAEQIVASAREEIGRERDQVIEALRGEFADLTIEAAERVIGQSLDRDAHQRLIDEVIVSSEFGRGADN
;
A
#
# COMPACT_ATOMS: atom_id res chain seq x y z
N MET A 1 -42.44 4.01 -37.02
CA MET A 1 -43.71 3.89 -37.79
C MET A 1 -44.16 5.15 -38.52
N ARG A 2 -44.24 6.34 -37.89
CA ARG A 2 -44.75 7.58 -38.56
C ARG A 2 -43.90 8.11 -39.74
N ARG A 3 -42.58 7.90 -39.74
CA ARG A 3 -41.68 8.29 -40.86
C ARG A 3 -41.87 7.39 -42.08
N PHE A 4 -42.21 6.12 -41.89
CA PHE A 4 -42.43 5.14 -42.95
C PHE A 4 -43.70 5.47 -43.76
N ILE A 5 -44.78 5.87 -43.07
CA ILE A 5 -46.05 6.25 -43.70
C ILE A 5 -45.90 7.54 -44.53
N ARG A 6 -45.07 8.49 -44.08
CA ARG A 6 -44.81 9.75 -44.81
C ARG A 6 -43.92 9.55 -46.04
N VAL A 7 -42.92 8.69 -45.96
CA VAL A 7 -42.06 8.36 -47.11
C VAL A 7 -42.82 7.53 -48.16
N LEU A 8 -43.71 6.63 -47.73
CA LEU A 8 -44.61 5.90 -48.63
C LEU A 8 -45.58 6.83 -49.38
N GLY A 9 -46.10 7.85 -48.72
CA GLY A 9 -46.96 8.86 -49.36
C GLY A 9 -46.21 9.70 -50.41
N LEU A 10 -44.93 9.98 -50.18
CA LEU A 10 -44.08 10.71 -51.12
C LEU A 10 -43.72 9.86 -52.35
N SER A 11 -43.41 8.57 -52.16
CA SER A 11 -43.17 7.67 -53.29
C SER A 11 -44.45 7.44 -54.09
N ALA A 12 -45.62 7.40 -53.45
CA ALA A 12 -46.90 7.32 -54.14
C ALA A 12 -47.17 8.57 -54.98
N LEU A 13 -46.94 9.78 -54.46
CA LEU A 13 -47.10 11.02 -55.23
C LEU A 13 -46.08 11.17 -56.35
N LEU A 14 -44.81 10.82 -56.11
CA LEU A 14 -43.79 10.78 -57.16
C LEU A 14 -44.14 9.73 -58.22
N ALA A 15 -44.59 8.54 -57.81
CA ALA A 15 -45.05 7.51 -58.73
C ALA A 15 -46.30 7.95 -59.49
N THR A 16 -47.23 8.71 -58.90
CA THR A 16 -48.39 9.28 -59.60
C THR A 16 -47.95 10.34 -60.61
N VAL A 17 -47.02 11.23 -60.25
CA VAL A 17 -46.49 12.25 -61.17
C VAL A 17 -45.68 11.60 -62.30
N ILE A 18 -44.86 10.59 -62.00
CA ILE A 18 -44.06 9.83 -62.97
C ILE A 18 -44.97 8.97 -63.86
N TRP A 19 -45.97 8.28 -63.29
CA TRP A 19 -46.97 7.52 -64.04
C TRP A 19 -47.78 8.43 -64.96
N THR A 20 -48.13 9.64 -64.52
CA THR A 20 -48.72 10.70 -65.37
C THR A 20 -47.78 11.16 -66.49
N LEU A 21 -46.46 11.08 -66.29
CA LEU A 21 -45.46 11.53 -67.26
C LEU A 21 -45.08 10.43 -68.29
N GLU A 22 -45.10 9.16 -67.87
CA GLU A 22 -44.67 7.99 -68.63
C GLU A 22 -45.83 7.29 -69.36
N SER A 23 -47.06 7.45 -68.86
CA SER A 23 -48.30 7.12 -69.60
C SER A 23 -48.53 8.19 -70.67
N GLY A 24 -47.74 8.16 -71.75
CA GLY A 24 -47.79 9.13 -72.83
C GLY A 24 -49.19 9.31 -73.42
N SER A 25 -49.96 10.25 -72.88
CA SER A 25 -51.07 10.97 -73.52
C SER A 25 -51.60 12.06 -72.58
N GLY A 26 -50.91 13.21 -72.60
CA GLY A 26 -51.47 14.50 -72.20
C GLY A 26 -51.56 14.76 -70.69
N VAL A 27 -51.18 15.92 -70.18
CA VAL A 27 -51.95 17.16 -70.43
C VAL A 27 -52.94 17.03 -71.59
N ALA A 28 -53.98 16.22 -71.37
CA ALA A 28 -55.17 16.24 -72.19
C ALA A 28 -55.88 17.55 -71.84
N TYR A 29 -55.52 18.63 -72.54
CA TYR A 29 -56.44 19.73 -72.74
C TYR A 29 -57.61 19.12 -73.52
N ALA A 30 -58.63 18.66 -72.81
CA ALA A 30 -59.96 18.60 -73.38
C ALA A 30 -60.42 20.05 -73.55
N ALA A 31 -60.07 20.65 -74.68
CA ALA A 31 -60.93 21.64 -75.31
C ALA A 31 -61.31 21.03 -76.67
N GLU A 32 -62.56 20.58 -76.76
CA GLU A 32 -63.18 20.22 -78.02
C GLU A 32 -63.04 21.34 -79.06
N GLU A 33 -63.08 20.89 -80.32
CA GLU A 33 -63.00 21.62 -81.58
C GLU A 33 -63.40 23.10 -81.55
N GLY A 34 -62.48 23.96 -82.03
CA GLY A 34 -62.84 25.34 -82.39
C GLY A 34 -61.68 26.32 -82.53
N GLY A 35 -60.89 26.21 -83.59
CA GLY A 35 -60.29 27.37 -84.28
C GLY A 35 -59.01 28.02 -83.73
N GLY A 36 -57.97 28.09 -84.58
CA GLY A 36 -57.14 29.29 -84.73
C GLY A 36 -55.70 29.27 -84.20
N GLY A 37 -54.74 29.00 -85.10
CA GLY A 37 -53.51 29.80 -85.27
C GLY A 37 -52.58 30.05 -84.09
N ILE A 38 -51.97 29.01 -83.51
CA ILE A 38 -50.63 29.02 -82.85
C ILE A 38 -50.16 27.59 -82.50
N ALA A 39 -51.08 26.63 -82.39
CA ALA A 39 -50.76 25.22 -82.13
C ALA A 39 -49.95 24.52 -83.24
N ALA A 40 -50.01 25.03 -84.48
CA ALA A 40 -49.28 24.49 -85.64
C ALA A 40 -47.76 24.81 -85.63
N LEU A 41 -47.30 25.72 -84.76
CA LEU A 41 -45.88 26.09 -84.61
C LEU A 41 -45.14 25.28 -83.53
N GLY A 42 -45.76 24.21 -83.00
CA GLY A 42 -45.15 23.36 -81.96
C GLY A 42 -45.14 23.97 -80.55
N PHE A 43 -45.68 25.19 -80.38
CA PHE A 43 -45.76 25.87 -79.09
C PHE A 43 -47.16 25.78 -78.49
N ASN A 44 -47.36 24.79 -77.62
CA ASN A 44 -48.58 24.65 -76.82
C ASN A 44 -48.46 25.45 -75.51
N LEU A 45 -48.84 26.73 -75.53
CA LEU A 45 -48.88 27.60 -74.35
C LEU A 45 -49.66 27.02 -73.14
N PRO A 46 -50.84 26.41 -73.32
CA PRO A 46 -51.57 25.77 -72.21
C PRO A 46 -50.77 24.61 -71.57
N GLY A 47 -50.00 23.89 -72.39
CA GLY A 47 -49.10 22.82 -71.95
C GLY A 47 -47.93 23.29 -71.13
N LEU A 48 -47.32 24.40 -71.55
CA LEU A 48 -46.23 25.00 -70.81
C LEU A 48 -46.68 25.47 -69.41
N ILE A 49 -47.88 26.05 -69.31
CA ILE A 49 -48.46 26.50 -68.03
C ILE A 49 -48.76 25.29 -67.12
N ALA A 50 -49.39 24.25 -67.66
CA ALA A 50 -49.66 23.03 -66.89
C ALA A 50 -48.38 22.32 -66.43
N GLN A 51 -47.35 22.28 -67.28
CA GLN A 51 -46.03 21.76 -66.92
C GLN A 51 -45.36 22.58 -65.82
N LEU A 52 -45.48 23.92 -65.88
CA LEU A 52 -44.94 24.82 -64.86
C LEU A 52 -45.66 24.67 -63.51
N ILE A 53 -46.98 24.47 -63.53
CA ILE A 53 -47.77 24.17 -62.33
C ILE A 53 -47.35 22.82 -61.73
N ASN A 54 -47.19 21.78 -62.55
CA ASN A 54 -46.73 20.46 -62.10
C ASN A 54 -45.32 20.54 -61.50
N PHE A 55 -44.39 21.24 -62.17
CA PHE A 55 -43.05 21.49 -61.65
C PHE A 55 -43.07 22.28 -60.34
N GLY A 56 -43.91 23.30 -60.23
CA GLY A 56 -44.11 24.06 -58.99
C GLY A 56 -44.67 23.21 -57.85
N LEU A 57 -45.64 22.34 -58.14
CA LEU A 57 -46.20 21.40 -57.17
C LEU A 57 -45.15 20.40 -56.69
N LEU A 58 -44.34 19.85 -57.60
CA LEU A 58 -43.21 18.98 -57.27
C LEU A 58 -42.20 19.70 -56.37
N LEU A 59 -41.85 20.95 -56.69
CA LEU A 59 -40.91 21.75 -55.91
C LEU A 59 -41.45 22.07 -54.50
N LEU A 60 -42.76 22.33 -54.38
CA LEU A 60 -43.42 22.53 -53.09
C LEU A 60 -43.37 21.27 -52.22
N ILE A 61 -43.68 20.11 -52.82
CA ILE A 61 -43.61 18.81 -52.15
C ILE A 61 -42.17 18.53 -51.70
N LEU A 62 -41.18 18.74 -52.58
CA LEU A 62 -39.77 18.49 -52.27
C LEU A 62 -39.26 19.42 -51.16
N ARG A 63 -39.64 20.71 -51.20
CA ARG A 63 -39.30 21.67 -50.14
C ARG A 63 -39.90 21.26 -48.80
N LEU A 64 -41.16 20.84 -48.77
CA LEU A 64 -41.83 20.48 -47.51
C LEU A 64 -41.34 19.13 -46.95
N PHE A 65 -41.00 18.17 -47.81
CA PHE A 65 -40.62 16.82 -47.39
C PHE A 65 -39.12 16.58 -47.25
N LEU A 66 -38.28 17.15 -48.12
CA LEU A 66 -36.83 16.84 -48.16
C LEU A 66 -35.99 17.80 -47.31
N TYR A 67 -36.42 19.06 -47.19
CA TYR A 67 -35.75 20.05 -46.34
C TYR A 67 -35.66 19.63 -44.86
N PRO A 68 -36.76 19.21 -44.19
CA PRO A 68 -36.68 18.82 -42.78
C PRO A 68 -35.80 17.60 -42.46
N PRO A 69 -35.76 16.49 -43.22
CA PRO A 69 -34.83 15.40 -42.95
C PRO A 69 -33.38 15.78 -43.24
N LEU A 70 -33.12 16.62 -44.26
CA LEU A 70 -31.76 17.08 -44.55
C LEU A 70 -31.19 17.93 -43.42
N MET A 71 -31.96 18.90 -42.92
CA MET A 71 -31.51 19.72 -41.77
C MET A 71 -31.33 18.89 -40.51
N ARG A 72 -32.21 17.90 -40.25
CA ARG A 72 -32.04 16.99 -39.11
C ARG A 72 -30.72 16.22 -39.14
N VAL A 73 -30.26 15.76 -40.30
CA VAL A 73 -28.98 15.04 -40.41
C VAL A 73 -27.80 15.98 -40.16
N LEU A 74 -27.86 17.22 -40.63
CA LEU A 74 -26.83 18.23 -40.37
C LEU A 74 -26.80 18.63 -38.90
N ASP A 75 -27.96 18.85 -38.28
CA ASP A 75 -28.06 19.19 -36.85
C ASP A 75 -27.59 18.03 -35.97
N GLU A 76 -27.95 16.78 -36.30
CA GLU A 76 -27.46 15.59 -35.60
C GLU A 76 -25.94 15.47 -35.71
N ARG A 77 -25.35 15.72 -36.88
CA ARG A 77 -23.89 15.73 -37.06
C ARG A 77 -23.23 16.82 -36.23
N LYS A 78 -23.76 18.05 -36.26
CA LYS A 78 -23.26 19.16 -35.44
C LYS A 78 -23.33 18.82 -33.95
N ARG A 79 -24.47 18.29 -33.50
CA ARG A 79 -24.68 17.90 -32.10
C ARG A 79 -23.70 16.83 -31.65
N ARG A 80 -23.47 15.79 -32.47
CA ARG A 80 -22.48 14.74 -32.16
C ARG A 80 -21.06 15.26 -32.08
N ILE A 81 -20.69 16.21 -32.94
CA ILE A 81 -19.36 16.84 -32.89
C ILE A 81 -19.22 17.68 -31.63
N GLN A 82 -20.23 18.50 -31.31
CA GLN A 82 -20.24 19.30 -30.08
C GLN A 82 -20.19 18.41 -28.84
N GLU A 83 -21.07 17.43 -28.72
CA GLU A 83 -21.04 16.45 -27.61
C GLU A 83 -19.69 15.71 -27.53
N GLY A 84 -19.06 15.43 -28.67
CA GLY A 84 -17.74 14.79 -28.72
C GLY A 84 -16.62 15.71 -28.21
N LEU A 85 -16.64 16.98 -28.60
CA LEU A 85 -15.69 17.99 -28.14
C LEU A 85 -15.87 18.28 -26.64
N ASP A 86 -17.11 18.47 -26.18
CA ASP A 86 -17.42 18.72 -24.77
C ASP A 86 -16.97 17.54 -23.90
N ARG A 87 -17.19 16.30 -24.35
CA ARG A 87 -16.70 15.10 -23.64
C ARG A 87 -15.18 15.01 -23.63
N ALA A 88 -14.51 15.38 -24.72
CA ALA A 88 -13.06 15.36 -24.79
C ALA A 88 -12.44 16.42 -23.85
N GLU A 89 -13.05 17.60 -23.78
CA GLU A 89 -12.65 18.67 -22.85
C GLU A 89 -12.87 18.24 -21.40
N GLN A 90 -14.06 17.72 -21.06
CA GLN A 90 -14.33 17.18 -19.72
C GLN A 90 -13.39 16.03 -19.34
N ALA A 91 -13.07 15.14 -20.27
CA ALA A 91 -12.13 14.05 -20.02
C ALA A 91 -10.70 14.58 -19.79
N ALA A 92 -10.29 15.61 -20.52
CA ALA A 92 -8.98 16.26 -20.33
C ALA A 92 -8.91 16.98 -18.98
N GLU A 93 -9.95 17.73 -18.59
CA GLU A 93 -10.04 18.38 -17.28
C GLU A 93 -10.02 17.37 -16.14
N GLN A 94 -10.79 16.28 -16.25
CA GLN A 94 -10.80 15.21 -15.25
C GLN A 94 -9.45 14.50 -15.16
N ALA A 95 -8.79 14.26 -16.29
CA ALA A 95 -7.45 13.67 -16.30
C ALA A 95 -6.43 14.59 -15.61
N GLN A 96 -6.47 15.89 -15.89
CA GLN A 96 -5.59 16.87 -15.24
C GLN A 96 -5.88 16.99 -13.74
N ALA A 97 -7.15 16.98 -13.34
CA ALA A 97 -7.54 17.00 -11.93
C ALA A 97 -7.07 15.72 -11.20
N SER A 98 -7.28 14.55 -11.80
CA SER A 98 -6.83 13.26 -11.25
C SER A 98 -5.31 13.18 -11.16
N GLU A 99 -4.57 13.71 -12.14
CA GLU A 99 -3.11 13.78 -12.07
C GLU A 99 -2.66 14.71 -10.93
N GLY A 100 -3.34 15.85 -10.75
CA GLY A 100 -3.10 16.76 -9.63
C GLY A 100 -3.33 16.08 -8.28
N GLU A 101 -4.46 15.37 -8.11
CA GLU A 101 -4.77 14.61 -6.90
C GLU A 101 -3.76 13.50 -6.64
N ALA A 102 -3.40 12.72 -7.67
CA ALA A 102 -2.41 11.66 -7.56
C ALA A 102 -1.04 12.20 -7.13
N ARG A 103 -0.60 13.34 -7.70
CA ARG A 103 0.64 14.01 -7.29
C ARG A 103 0.58 14.46 -5.82
N ARG A 104 -0.56 15.02 -5.38
CA ARG A 104 -0.75 15.42 -3.98
C ARG A 104 -0.70 14.21 -3.02
N LEU A 105 -1.40 13.14 -3.36
CA LEU A 105 -1.39 11.88 -2.59
C LEU A 105 0.02 11.28 -2.48
N ILE A 106 0.81 11.33 -3.57
CA ILE A 106 2.20 10.86 -3.56
C ILE A 106 3.07 11.71 -2.63
N GLU A 107 2.92 13.04 -2.65
CA GLU A 107 3.69 13.92 -1.77
C GLU A 107 3.27 13.77 -0.30
N GLU A 108 1.98 13.61 -0.03
CA GLU A 108 1.46 13.32 1.32
C GLU A 108 2.00 11.98 1.84
N ALA A 109 1.90 10.90 1.05
CA ALA A 109 2.44 9.60 1.41
C ALA A 109 3.96 9.62 1.63
N ARG A 110 4.71 10.43 0.85
CA ARG A 110 6.15 10.67 1.07
C ARG A 110 6.42 11.40 2.37
N GLY A 111 5.58 12.38 2.73
CA GLY A 111 5.63 13.07 4.02
C GLY A 111 5.41 12.11 5.18
N GLU A 112 4.31 11.36 5.14
CA GLU A 112 3.99 10.35 6.17
C GLU A 112 5.09 9.29 6.30
N ALA A 113 5.64 8.80 5.18
CA ALA A 113 6.73 7.84 5.20
C ALA A 113 7.98 8.40 5.91
N ARG A 114 8.34 9.66 5.65
CA ARG A 114 9.46 10.32 6.35
C ARG A 114 9.19 10.44 7.84
N ASP A 115 7.97 10.81 8.22
CA ASP A 115 7.57 10.93 9.63
C ASP A 115 7.55 9.58 10.35
N ILE A 116 7.14 8.51 9.67
CA ILE A 116 7.20 7.14 10.21
C ILE A 116 8.65 6.73 10.42
N VAL A 117 9.54 6.97 9.46
CA VAL A 117 10.97 6.64 9.59
C VAL A 117 11.61 7.44 10.71
N ALA A 118 11.34 8.75 10.81
CA ALA A 118 11.86 9.60 11.88
C ALA A 118 11.41 9.12 13.27
N ARG A 119 10.11 8.85 13.45
CA ARG A 119 9.56 8.31 14.71
C ARG A 119 10.13 6.94 15.05
N SER A 120 10.36 6.10 14.05
CA SER A 120 10.96 4.77 14.24
C SER A 120 12.41 4.86 14.69
N GLN A 121 13.20 5.77 14.11
CA GLN A 121 14.58 6.02 14.53
C GLN A 121 14.64 6.56 15.95
N GLU A 122 13.77 7.51 16.30
CA GLU A 122 13.69 8.06 17.65
C GLU A 122 13.31 6.98 18.67
N THR A 123 12.31 6.16 18.36
CA THR A 123 11.87 5.04 19.21
C THR A 123 12.98 4.00 19.37
N ALA A 124 13.68 3.67 18.27
CA ALA A 124 14.80 2.73 18.32
C ALA A 124 15.96 3.26 19.18
N GLN A 125 16.27 4.56 19.08
CA GLN A 125 17.30 5.18 19.91
C GLN A 125 16.91 5.17 21.39
N ARG A 126 15.66 5.54 21.73
CA ARG A 126 15.15 5.46 23.11
C ARG A 126 15.18 4.04 23.65
N LEU A 127 14.74 3.06 22.86
CA LEU A 127 14.76 1.65 23.25
C LEU A 127 16.20 1.16 23.47
N ARG A 128 17.14 1.57 22.61
CA ARG A 128 18.56 1.23 22.76
C ARG A 128 19.11 1.77 24.07
N GLU A 129 18.86 3.04 24.38
CA GLU A 129 19.31 3.66 25.64
C GLU A 129 18.70 2.96 26.86
N GLU A 130 17.41 2.63 26.82
CA GLU A 130 16.74 1.90 27.87
C GLU A 130 17.33 0.48 28.07
N LEU A 131 17.58 -0.25 26.98
CA LEU A 131 18.21 -1.56 27.03
C LEU A 131 19.64 -1.50 27.55
N GLU A 132 20.43 -0.51 27.13
CA GLU A 132 21.78 -0.30 27.64
C GLU A 132 21.78 0.02 29.15
N GLN A 133 20.83 0.84 29.63
CA GLN A 133 20.68 1.13 31.05
C GLN A 133 20.27 -0.10 31.85
N ARG A 134 19.28 -0.87 31.38
CA ARG A 134 18.85 -2.12 32.02
C ARG A 134 19.98 -3.14 32.07
N ALA A 135 20.70 -3.33 30.96
CA ALA A 135 21.84 -4.25 30.90
C ALA A 135 22.95 -3.87 31.87
N ARG A 136 23.24 -2.57 32.03
CA ARG A 136 24.21 -2.09 33.04
C ARG A 136 23.73 -2.37 34.46
N ALA A 137 22.46 -2.06 34.76
CA ALA A 137 21.89 -2.32 36.07
C ALA A 137 21.90 -3.82 36.42
N GLU A 138 21.53 -4.69 35.47
CA GLU A 138 21.61 -6.14 35.63
C GLU A 138 23.06 -6.62 35.82
N ALA A 139 24.01 -6.11 35.05
CA ALA A 139 25.42 -6.44 35.21
C ALA A 139 25.95 -6.04 36.60
N GLU A 140 25.59 -4.85 37.08
CA GLU A 140 25.95 -4.38 38.42
C GLU A 140 25.33 -5.27 39.51
N GLN A 141 24.07 -5.69 39.35
CA GLN A 141 23.42 -6.64 40.26
C GLN A 141 24.14 -7.99 40.28
N ILE A 142 24.47 -8.55 39.11
CA ILE A 142 25.20 -9.82 39.00
C ILE A 142 26.54 -9.73 39.71
N VAL A 143 27.30 -8.65 39.48
CA VAL A 143 28.60 -8.44 40.14
C VAL A 143 28.45 -8.28 41.66
N ALA A 144 27.42 -7.56 42.11
CA ALA A 144 27.15 -7.41 43.55
C ALA A 144 26.81 -8.75 44.21
N SER A 145 25.91 -9.54 43.60
CA SER A 145 25.56 -10.87 44.08
C SER A 145 26.76 -11.82 44.08
N ALA A 146 27.58 -11.82 43.02
CA ALA A 146 28.79 -12.64 42.96
C ALA A 146 29.79 -12.28 44.06
N ARG A 147 29.97 -10.98 44.37
CA ARG A 147 30.83 -10.54 45.47
C ARG A 147 30.31 -10.99 46.83
N GLU A 148 29.00 -10.93 47.02
CA GLU A 148 28.37 -11.41 48.26
C GLU A 148 28.56 -12.92 48.43
N GLU A 149 28.37 -13.69 47.35
CA GLU A 149 28.54 -15.14 47.35
C GLU A 149 30.00 -15.55 47.61
N ILE A 150 30.97 -14.89 46.97
CA ILE A 150 32.41 -15.06 47.24
C ILE A 150 32.72 -14.75 48.71
N GLY A 151 32.12 -13.72 49.28
CA GLY A 151 32.27 -13.38 50.71
C GLY A 151 31.79 -14.52 51.60
N ARG A 152 30.58 -15.02 51.34
CA ARG A 152 29.99 -16.16 52.08
C ARG A 152 30.84 -17.43 51.96
N GLU A 153 31.31 -17.75 50.76
CA GLU A 153 32.15 -18.93 50.52
C GLU A 153 33.51 -18.80 51.21
N ARG A 154 34.12 -17.62 51.18
CA ARG A 154 35.37 -17.35 51.91
C ARG A 154 35.20 -17.57 53.42
N ASP A 155 34.11 -17.05 53.99
CA ASP A 155 33.85 -17.21 55.43
C ASP A 155 33.64 -18.69 55.79
N GLN A 156 32.95 -19.45 54.95
CA GLN A 156 32.80 -20.91 55.11
C GLN A 156 34.14 -21.64 55.03
N VAL A 157 35.02 -21.28 54.08
CA VAL A 157 36.36 -21.88 53.94
C VAL A 157 37.23 -21.53 55.15
N ILE A 158 37.19 -20.29 55.66
CA ILE A 158 37.93 -19.90 56.86
C ILE A 158 37.46 -20.70 58.08
N GLU A 159 36.15 -20.91 58.23
CA GLU A 159 35.62 -21.68 59.34
C GLU A 159 36.00 -23.17 59.25
N ALA A 160 35.97 -23.75 58.04
CA ALA A 160 36.46 -25.11 57.80
C ALA A 160 37.96 -25.24 58.14
N LEU A 161 38.80 -24.28 57.72
CA LEU A 161 40.23 -24.26 58.03
C LEU A 161 40.52 -24.14 59.53
N ARG A 162 39.70 -23.39 60.27
CA ARG A 162 39.82 -23.30 61.74
C ARG A 162 39.54 -24.64 62.41
N GLY A 163 38.54 -25.38 61.92
CA GLY A 163 38.24 -26.74 62.36
C GLY A 163 39.43 -27.68 62.13
N GLU A 164 39.94 -27.76 60.90
CA GLU A 164 41.10 -28.61 60.58
C GLU A 164 42.35 -28.22 61.36
N PHE A 165 42.59 -26.93 61.56
CA PHE A 165 43.74 -26.46 62.33
C PHE A 165 43.62 -26.82 63.82
N ALA A 166 42.42 -26.76 64.39
CA ALA A 166 42.17 -27.20 65.77
C ALA A 166 42.45 -28.70 65.92
N ASP A 167 41.95 -29.52 65.00
CA ASP A 167 42.20 -30.97 64.98
C ASP A 167 43.69 -31.30 64.86
N LEU A 168 44.41 -30.64 63.93
CA LEU A 168 45.86 -30.81 63.77
C LEU A 168 46.64 -30.39 65.01
N THR A 169 46.19 -29.32 65.70
CA THR A 169 46.82 -28.85 66.94
C THR A 169 46.62 -29.84 68.08
N ILE A 170 45.42 -30.44 68.18
CA ILE A 170 45.13 -31.51 69.15
C ILE A 170 46.01 -32.73 68.87
N GLU A 171 46.09 -33.19 67.62
CA GLU A 171 46.94 -34.33 67.23
C GLU A 171 48.42 -34.07 67.57
N ALA A 172 48.92 -32.87 67.28
CA ALA A 172 50.28 -32.49 67.63
C ALA A 172 50.52 -32.48 69.15
N ALA A 173 49.57 -31.95 69.94
CA ALA A 173 49.64 -31.95 71.39
C ALA A 173 49.61 -33.37 71.98
N GLU A 174 48.72 -34.25 71.47
CA GLU A 174 48.65 -35.66 71.85
C GLU A 174 49.98 -36.37 71.58
N ARG A 175 50.62 -36.09 70.44
CA ARG A 175 51.91 -36.72 70.07
C ARG A 175 53.06 -36.28 70.97
N VAL A 176 53.10 -35.00 71.34
CA VAL A 176 54.10 -34.47 72.30
C VAL A 176 53.88 -35.04 73.70
N ILE A 177 52.63 -35.12 74.17
CA ILE A 177 52.29 -35.74 75.46
C ILE A 177 52.62 -37.24 75.44
N GLY A 178 52.33 -37.93 74.34
CA GLY A 178 52.70 -39.34 74.16
C GLY A 178 54.21 -39.57 74.21
N GLN A 179 55.02 -38.65 73.66
CA GLN A 179 56.49 -38.71 73.78
C GLN A 179 56.99 -38.37 75.18
N SER A 180 56.36 -37.45 75.91
CA SER A 180 56.78 -37.08 77.26
C SER A 180 56.38 -38.10 78.33
N LEU A 181 55.37 -38.94 78.05
CA LEU A 181 54.93 -40.07 78.87
C LEU A 181 55.70 -41.38 78.59
N ASP A 182 56.91 -41.31 78.02
CA ASP A 182 57.78 -42.47 77.88
C ASP A 182 58.38 -42.85 79.25
N ARG A 183 57.94 -44.01 79.77
CA ARG A 183 58.36 -44.54 81.08
C ARG A 183 59.87 -44.76 81.12
N ASP A 184 60.50 -45.05 79.97
CA ASP A 184 61.95 -45.22 79.82
C ASP A 184 62.71 -43.89 79.82
N ALA A 185 62.12 -42.80 79.33
CA ALA A 185 62.70 -41.45 79.45
C ALA A 185 62.67 -40.94 80.89
N HIS A 186 61.59 -41.22 81.63
CA HIS A 186 61.49 -40.90 83.06
C HIS A 186 62.43 -41.76 83.91
N GLN A 187 62.59 -43.06 83.63
CA GLN A 187 63.57 -43.90 84.34
C GLN A 187 65.01 -43.47 84.09
N ARG A 188 65.38 -43.10 82.85
CA ARG A 188 66.72 -42.56 82.55
C ARG A 188 67.03 -41.26 83.31
N LEU A 189 66.07 -40.35 83.42
CA LEU A 189 66.24 -39.12 84.20
C LEU A 189 66.34 -39.38 85.71
N ILE A 190 65.60 -40.37 86.23
CA ILE A 190 65.69 -40.79 87.64
C ILE A 190 67.07 -41.42 87.91
N ASP A 191 67.54 -42.31 87.04
CA ASP A 191 68.84 -42.96 87.18
C ASP A 191 69.99 -41.95 87.09
N GLU A 192 69.92 -40.96 86.20
CA GLU A 192 70.94 -39.90 86.08
C GLU A 192 70.98 -38.97 87.30
N VAL A 193 69.82 -38.67 87.90
CA VAL A 193 69.76 -37.88 89.16
C VAL A 193 70.26 -38.70 90.36
N ILE A 194 69.95 -40.00 90.42
CA ILE A 194 70.48 -40.89 91.46
C ILE A 194 72.01 -40.98 91.37
N VAL A 195 72.56 -41.20 90.16
CA VAL A 195 74.01 -41.24 89.91
C VAL A 195 74.70 -39.92 90.25
N SER A 196 74.12 -38.77 89.91
CA SER A 196 74.72 -37.46 90.26
C SER A 196 74.62 -37.13 91.75
N SER A 197 73.62 -37.66 92.46
CA SER A 197 73.47 -37.49 93.92
C SER A 197 74.39 -38.39 94.74
N GLU A 198 74.84 -39.54 94.21
CA GLU A 198 75.85 -40.38 94.86
C GLU A 198 77.27 -39.79 94.73
N PHE A 199 77.57 -39.09 93.65
CA PHE A 199 78.88 -38.44 93.45
C PHE A 199 79.15 -37.28 94.42
N GLY A 200 78.11 -36.74 95.07
CA GLY A 200 78.22 -35.68 96.08
C GLY A 200 78.48 -36.16 97.52
N ARG A 201 78.38 -37.47 97.80
CA ARG A 201 78.47 -38.01 99.18
C ARG A 201 79.80 -38.68 99.52
N GLY A 202 80.73 -38.76 98.56
CA GLY A 202 82.00 -39.47 98.70
C GLY A 202 83.26 -38.61 98.90
N ALA A 203 83.14 -37.29 99.06
CA ALA A 203 84.29 -36.38 99.17
C ALA A 203 84.59 -35.88 100.59
N ASP A 204 84.00 -36.49 101.63
CA ASP A 204 84.17 -36.09 103.03
C ASP A 204 84.54 -37.32 103.90
N ASN A 205 85.78 -37.82 103.74
CA ASN A 205 86.60 -38.49 104.78
C ASN A 205 88.02 -38.77 104.26
#